data_AF-A0A257LEB1-F1
#
_entry.id   AF-A0A257LEB1-F1
#
_cell.length_a   1.000
_cell.length_b   1.000
_cell.length_c   1.000
_cell.angle_alpha   90.00
_cell.angle_beta   90.00
_cell.angle_gamma   90.00
#
_symmetry.space_group_name_H-M   'P 1'
#
loop_
_entity.id
_entity.type
_entity.pdbx_description
1 polymer ?
#
loop_
_entity_poly.entity_id
_entity_poly.type
_entity_poly.pdbx_seq_one_letter_code
_entity_poly.pdbx_strand_id
1 'polypeptide(L)'
;MEAAKIIAGYTLGGADMLRRAMGKKDADAMAKERTKFVEGAKRVNNIEEKTANSIFDILNKFAGYGFNKSHSAAYAILSYQTGFLKANYPVQFMAAMLSSELGNSEKVSHFVAECEAMGLKVLGPDVNESREMFTPVADKIRFGLAGVKGVGELAAQKINAERDAKG
;
A
#
# COMPACT_ATOMS: atom_id res chain seq x y z
N MET A 1 -18.31 11.04 8.74
CA MET A 1 -18.94 10.55 9.99
C MET A 1 -18.74 11.54 11.13
N GLU A 2 -17.52 11.86 11.56
CA GLU A 2 -17.30 12.84 12.66
C GLU A 2 -17.95 14.20 12.43
N ALA A 3 -17.95 14.72 11.19
CA ALA A 3 -18.65 15.98 10.88
C ALA A 3 -20.13 15.94 11.26
N ALA A 4 -20.85 14.84 10.97
CA ALA A 4 -22.27 14.72 11.33
C ALA A 4 -22.50 14.62 12.84
N LYS A 5 -21.56 14.00 13.57
CA LYS A 5 -21.59 13.92 15.03
C LYS A 5 -21.36 15.30 15.66
N ILE A 6 -20.31 16.01 15.24
CA ILE A 6 -19.93 17.31 15.80
C ILE A 6 -20.98 18.36 15.43
N ILE A 7 -21.41 18.41 14.17
CA ILE A 7 -22.28 19.47 13.65
C ILE A 7 -23.73 19.22 14.04
N ALA A 8 -24.25 18.00 13.86
CA ALA A 8 -25.67 17.71 14.03
C ALA A 8 -25.99 16.80 15.23
N GLY A 9 -25.01 16.44 16.05
CA GLY A 9 -25.21 15.63 17.26
C GLY A 9 -25.58 14.18 17.00
N TYR A 10 -25.19 13.63 15.84
CA TYR A 10 -25.41 12.22 15.54
C TYR A 10 -24.61 11.31 16.48
N THR A 11 -25.20 10.17 16.86
CA THR A 11 -24.42 9.06 17.40
C THR A 11 -23.51 8.49 16.30
N LEU A 12 -22.45 7.77 16.66
CA LEU A 12 -21.57 7.11 15.69
C LEU A 12 -22.34 6.16 14.76
N GLY A 13 -23.26 5.35 15.32
CA GLY A 13 -24.13 4.47 14.54
C GLY A 13 -25.06 5.24 13.60
N GLY A 14 -25.66 6.34 14.08
CA GLY A 14 -26.46 7.21 13.22
C GLY A 14 -25.66 7.83 12.08
N ALA A 15 -24.42 8.24 12.33
CA ALA A 15 -23.55 8.84 11.32
C ALA A 15 -23.11 7.81 10.25
N ASP A 16 -23.00 6.52 10.58
CA ASP A 16 -22.80 5.46 9.58
C ASP A 16 -24.06 5.22 8.75
N MET A 17 -25.26 5.27 9.35
CA MET A 17 -26.51 5.18 8.59
C MET A 17 -26.64 6.31 7.57
N LEU A 18 -26.32 7.55 7.97
CA LEU A 18 -26.22 8.70 7.07
C LEU A 18 -25.23 8.44 5.92
N ARG A 19 -24.02 7.96 6.23
CA ARG A 19 -23.00 7.64 5.23
C ARG A 19 -23.49 6.58 4.23
N ARG A 20 -24.21 5.55 4.69
CA ARG A 20 -24.80 4.51 3.84
C ARG A 20 -25.90 5.05 2.93
N ALA A 21 -26.78 5.91 3.45
CA ALA A 21 -27.83 6.56 2.67
C ALA A 21 -27.22 7.42 1.55
N MET A 22 -26.21 8.24 1.88
CA MET A 22 -25.48 9.05 0.89
C MET A 22 -24.79 8.19 -0.18
N GLY A 23 -24.15 7.07 0.21
CA GLY A 23 -23.49 6.17 -0.73
C GLY A 23 -24.46 5.46 -1.68
N LYS A 24 -25.67 5.09 -1.20
CA LYS A 24 -26.72 4.47 -2.03
C LYS A 24 -27.49 5.45 -2.90
N LYS A 25 -27.37 6.76 -2.65
CA LYS A 25 -28.12 7.84 -3.33
C LYS A 25 -29.64 7.65 -3.27
N ASP A 26 -30.14 7.13 -2.15
CA ASP A 26 -31.58 6.94 -1.91
C ASP A 26 -32.24 8.30 -1.57
N ALA A 27 -33.10 8.79 -2.46
CA ALA A 27 -33.69 10.13 -2.35
C ALA A 27 -34.56 10.30 -1.09
N ASP A 28 -35.37 9.31 -0.75
CA ASP A 28 -36.30 9.37 0.39
C ASP A 28 -35.53 9.27 1.71
N ALA A 29 -34.55 8.38 1.78
CA ALA A 29 -33.67 8.28 2.94
C ALA A 29 -32.85 9.56 3.13
N MET A 30 -32.35 10.16 2.04
CA MET A 30 -31.57 11.40 2.06
C MET A 30 -32.41 12.61 2.51
N ALA A 31 -33.67 12.71 2.10
CA ALA A 31 -34.57 13.77 2.55
C ALA A 31 -34.80 13.70 4.08
N LYS A 32 -35.06 12.50 4.61
CA LYS A 32 -35.23 12.27 6.06
C LYS A 32 -33.96 12.62 6.84
N GLU A 33 -32.81 12.17 6.33
CA GLU A 33 -31.53 12.45 6.95
C GLU A 33 -31.13 13.93 6.86
N ARG A 34 -31.52 14.65 5.80
CA ARG A 34 -31.32 16.10 5.69
C ARG A 34 -32.07 16.85 6.78
N THR A 35 -33.37 16.59 6.96
CA THR A 35 -34.17 17.25 8.00
C THR A 35 -33.56 17.02 9.38
N LYS A 36 -33.22 15.76 9.69
CA LYS A 36 -32.58 15.39 10.95
C LYS A 36 -31.22 16.09 11.15
N PHE A 37 -30.43 16.23 10.09
CA PHE A 37 -29.16 16.95 10.14
C PHE A 37 -29.36 18.44 10.44
N VAL A 38 -30.30 19.10 9.77
CA VAL A 38 -30.59 20.54 9.94
C VAL A 38 -31.11 20.84 11.35
N GLU A 39 -32.09 20.06 11.82
CA GLU A 39 -32.62 20.17 13.18
C GLU A 39 -31.53 19.91 14.23
N GLY A 40 -30.72 18.88 14.00
CA GLY A 40 -29.57 18.57 14.84
C GLY A 40 -28.55 19.70 14.88
N ALA A 41 -28.24 20.31 13.72
CA ALA A 41 -27.29 21.41 13.61
C ALA A 41 -27.77 22.67 14.34
N LYS A 42 -29.07 22.98 14.25
CA LYS A 42 -29.69 24.07 15.00
C LYS A 42 -29.66 23.80 16.51
N ARG A 43 -30.00 22.58 16.93
CA ARG A 43 -30.05 22.20 18.35
C ARG A 43 -28.68 22.16 19.02
N VAL A 44 -27.66 21.65 18.34
CA VAL A 44 -26.35 21.38 18.95
C VAL A 44 -25.41 22.57 18.85
N ASN A 45 -25.42 23.29 17.72
CA ASN A 45 -24.47 24.35 17.43
C ASN A 45 -25.15 25.69 17.05
N ASN A 46 -26.48 25.80 17.15
CA ASN A 46 -27.24 26.98 16.74
C ASN A 46 -26.99 27.41 15.28
N ILE A 47 -26.65 26.47 14.41
CA ILE A 47 -26.38 26.74 12.99
C ILE A 47 -27.70 27.00 12.27
N GLU A 48 -27.78 28.09 11.50
CA GLU A 48 -28.95 28.41 10.70
C GLU A 48 -29.18 27.40 9.57
N GLU A 49 -30.45 27.21 9.23
CA GLU A 49 -30.90 26.22 8.25
C GLU A 49 -30.19 26.34 6.90
N LYS A 50 -30.01 27.56 6.39
CA LYS A 50 -29.33 27.80 5.11
C LYS A 50 -27.90 27.26 5.13
N THR A 51 -27.18 27.49 6.22
CA THR A 51 -25.79 27.03 6.39
C THR A 51 -25.76 25.52 6.61
N ALA A 52 -26.67 24.97 7.42
CA ALA A 52 -26.77 23.52 7.64
C ALA A 52 -27.05 22.75 6.34
N ASN A 53 -27.97 23.25 5.51
CA ASN A 53 -28.25 22.67 4.19
C ASN A 53 -27.02 22.69 3.26
N SER A 54 -26.30 23.81 3.26
CA SER A 54 -25.07 23.94 2.45
C SER A 54 -23.99 22.94 2.89
N ILE A 55 -23.82 22.75 4.20
CA ILE A 55 -22.89 21.74 4.75
C ILE A 55 -23.32 20.33 4.33
N PHE A 56 -24.61 20.02 4.42
CA PHE A 56 -25.13 18.72 4.02
C PHE A 56 -24.88 18.42 2.55
N ASP A 57 -25.00 19.42 1.66
CA ASP A 57 -24.68 19.28 0.23
C ASP A 57 -23.20 18.94 -0.01
N ILE A 58 -22.30 19.56 0.76
CA ILE A 58 -20.86 19.25 0.70
C ILE A 58 -20.62 17.80 1.14
N LEU A 59 -21.23 17.38 2.26
CA LEU A 59 -21.11 16.00 2.76
C LEU A 59 -21.65 14.98 1.75
N ASN A 60 -22.77 15.28 1.11
CA ASN A 60 -23.37 14.41 0.09
C ASN A 60 -22.46 14.28 -1.15
N LYS A 61 -21.90 15.40 -1.64
CA LYS A 61 -20.91 15.37 -2.74
C LYS A 61 -19.67 14.55 -2.35
N PHE A 62 -19.15 14.76 -1.15
CA PHE A 62 -17.97 14.04 -0.65
C PHE A 62 -18.23 12.54 -0.47
N ALA A 63 -19.44 12.14 -0.10
CA ALA A 63 -19.77 10.72 0.09
C ALA A 63 -19.61 9.87 -1.18
N GLY A 64 -19.60 10.48 -2.38
CA GLY A 64 -19.32 9.80 -3.63
C GLY A 64 -17.86 9.34 -3.81
N TYR A 65 -16.92 9.93 -3.07
CA TYR A 65 -15.48 9.61 -3.16
C TYR A 65 -14.79 9.51 -1.79
N GLY A 66 -15.56 9.59 -0.70
CA GLY A 66 -15.05 9.44 0.66
C GLY A 66 -14.48 8.03 0.87
N PHE A 67 -13.26 7.97 1.38
CA PHE A 67 -12.52 6.71 1.50
C PHE A 67 -12.46 6.20 2.95
N ASN A 68 -12.32 4.88 3.11
CA ASN A 68 -12.19 4.29 4.43
C ASN A 68 -10.78 4.50 5.00
N LYS A 69 -10.68 5.36 6.02
CA LYS A 69 -9.41 5.70 6.68
C LYS A 69 -8.67 4.50 7.28
N SER A 70 -9.35 3.50 7.86
CA SER A 70 -8.65 2.38 8.49
C SER A 70 -7.92 1.52 7.45
N HIS A 71 -8.54 1.30 6.30
CA HIS A 71 -7.92 0.59 5.19
C HIS A 71 -6.73 1.39 4.61
N SER A 72 -6.91 2.69 4.37
CA SER A 72 -5.82 3.56 3.92
C SER A 72 -4.64 3.58 4.89
N ALA A 73 -4.90 3.69 6.18
CA ALA A 73 -3.85 3.75 7.20
C ALA A 73 -3.03 2.45 7.25
N ALA A 74 -3.69 1.29 7.17
CA ALA A 74 -3.01 0.00 7.14
C ALA A 74 -2.07 -0.12 5.92
N TYR A 75 -2.53 0.25 4.72
CA TYR A 75 -1.71 0.24 3.52
C TYR A 75 -0.61 1.30 3.52
N ALA A 76 -0.86 2.46 4.14
CA ALA A 76 0.15 3.50 4.29
C ALA A 76 1.34 3.03 5.14
N ILE A 77 1.09 2.22 6.18
CA ILE A 77 2.17 1.63 7.01
C ILE A 77 3.04 0.71 6.16
N LEU A 78 2.45 -0.20 5.37
CA LEU A 78 3.21 -1.08 4.50
C LEU A 78 4.03 -0.30 3.46
N SER A 79 3.41 0.71 2.84
CA SER A 79 4.07 1.57 1.86
C SER A 79 5.25 2.33 2.48
N TYR A 80 5.06 2.85 3.70
CA TYR A 80 6.11 3.52 4.46
C TYR A 80 7.25 2.57 4.81
N GLN A 81 6.95 1.36 5.29
CA GLN A 81 7.97 0.36 5.64
C GLN A 81 8.78 -0.06 4.41
N THR A 82 8.12 -0.32 3.28
CA THR A 82 8.78 -0.62 2.00
C THR A 82 9.68 0.53 1.56
N GLY A 83 9.17 1.77 1.58
CA GLY A 83 9.95 2.96 1.24
C GLY A 83 11.13 3.18 2.18
N PHE A 84 10.94 2.95 3.49
CA PHE A 84 11.98 3.04 4.49
C PHE A 84 13.12 2.05 4.23
N LEU A 85 12.80 0.79 3.91
CA LEU A 85 13.80 -0.21 3.57
C LEU A 85 14.55 0.15 2.29
N LYS A 86 13.84 0.60 1.24
CA LYS A 86 14.48 1.05 0.00
C LYS A 86 15.41 2.24 0.21
N ALA A 87 15.03 3.19 1.07
CA ALA A 87 15.83 4.39 1.33
C ALA A 87 17.06 4.13 2.20
N ASN A 88 16.97 3.26 3.20
CA ASN A 88 18.03 3.07 4.22
C ASN A 88 18.86 1.80 3.99
N TYR A 89 18.33 0.80 3.29
CA TYR A 89 18.99 -0.46 2.97
C TYR A 89 18.81 -0.81 1.49
N PRO A 90 19.20 0.10 0.55
CA PRO A 90 18.87 -0.03 -0.87
C PRO A 90 19.39 -1.31 -1.51
N VAL A 91 20.61 -1.74 -1.15
CA VAL A 91 21.23 -2.96 -1.69
C VAL A 91 20.44 -4.21 -1.25
N GLN A 92 20.15 -4.31 0.04
CA GLN A 92 19.40 -5.43 0.62
C GLN A 92 17.95 -5.45 0.11
N PHE A 93 17.32 -4.28 0.04
CA PHE A 93 15.97 -4.12 -0.48
C PHE A 93 15.88 -4.58 -1.94
N MET A 94 16.77 -4.09 -2.80
CA MET A 94 16.75 -4.47 -4.21
C MET A 94 17.14 -5.94 -4.43
N ALA A 95 18.05 -6.49 -3.63
CA ALA A 95 18.33 -7.93 -3.66
C ALA A 95 17.08 -8.76 -3.30
N ALA A 96 16.30 -8.34 -2.31
CA ALA A 96 15.04 -8.99 -1.96
C ALA A 96 13.99 -8.85 -3.06
N MET A 97 13.84 -7.67 -3.68
CA MET A 97 12.93 -7.44 -4.80
C MET A 97 13.26 -8.33 -6.00
N LEU A 98 14.53 -8.39 -6.39
CA LEU A 98 15.01 -9.26 -7.45
C LEU A 98 14.76 -10.75 -7.15
N SER A 99 14.98 -11.17 -5.90
CA SER A 99 14.72 -12.54 -5.46
C SER A 99 13.23 -12.90 -5.45
N SER A 100 12.36 -11.94 -5.14
CA SER A 100 10.90 -12.17 -5.09
C SER A 100 10.26 -12.44 -6.46
N GLU A 101 10.93 -12.02 -7.53
CA GLU A 101 10.51 -12.24 -8.92
C GLU A 101 11.40 -13.24 -9.65
N LEU A 102 12.13 -14.07 -8.90
CA LEU A 102 12.98 -15.10 -9.48
C LEU A 102 12.12 -16.05 -10.33
N GLY A 103 12.51 -16.22 -11.60
CA GLY A 103 11.73 -16.94 -12.61
C GLY A 103 10.89 -16.07 -13.54
N ASN A 104 10.69 -14.78 -13.23
CA ASN A 104 10.09 -13.81 -14.13
C ASN A 104 11.17 -12.90 -14.76
N SER A 105 11.67 -13.28 -15.92
CA SER A 105 12.78 -12.58 -16.58
C SER A 105 12.45 -11.12 -16.94
N GLU A 106 11.20 -10.81 -17.27
CA GLU A 106 10.77 -9.44 -17.59
C GLU A 106 10.84 -8.54 -16.35
N LYS A 107 10.30 -9.01 -15.22
CA LYS A 107 10.34 -8.25 -13.96
C LYS A 107 11.75 -8.16 -13.37
N VAL A 108 12.54 -9.22 -13.47
CA VAL A 108 13.96 -9.18 -13.07
C VAL A 108 14.70 -8.14 -13.90
N SER A 109 14.51 -8.11 -15.22
CA SER A 109 15.10 -7.09 -16.09
C SER A 109 14.69 -5.67 -15.66
N HIS A 110 13.40 -5.46 -15.36
CA HIS A 110 12.91 -4.18 -14.85
C HIS A 110 13.59 -3.76 -13.54
N PHE A 111 13.75 -4.67 -12.58
CA PHE A 111 14.40 -4.36 -11.31
C PHE A 111 15.92 -4.20 -11.43
N VAL A 112 16.58 -4.87 -12.39
CA VAL A 112 18.00 -4.62 -12.70
C VAL A 112 18.19 -3.20 -13.24
N ALA A 113 17.33 -2.75 -14.16
CA ALA A 113 17.36 -1.38 -14.67
C ALA A 113 17.13 -0.34 -13.56
N GLU A 114 16.22 -0.62 -12.61
CA GLU A 114 16.03 0.23 -11.42
C GLU A 114 17.27 0.27 -10.54
N CYS A 115 17.95 -0.87 -10.33
CA CYS A 115 19.22 -0.91 -9.59
C CYS A 115 20.26 0.02 -10.24
N GLU A 116 20.40 -0.05 -11.57
CA GLU A 116 21.31 0.80 -12.33
C GLU A 116 20.96 2.29 -12.21
N ALA A 117 19.67 2.64 -12.31
CA ALA A 117 19.18 4.01 -12.12
C ALA A 117 19.44 4.54 -10.70
N MET A 118 19.43 3.67 -9.69
CA MET A 118 19.79 3.96 -8.30
C MET A 118 21.31 4.01 -8.07
N GLY A 119 22.14 3.74 -9.09
CA GLY A 119 23.60 3.66 -8.98
C GLY A 119 24.12 2.37 -8.32
N LEU A 120 23.27 1.35 -8.18
CA LEU A 120 23.62 0.05 -7.62
C LEU A 120 24.14 -0.88 -8.73
N LYS A 121 25.19 -1.64 -8.42
CA LYS A 121 25.75 -2.60 -9.36
C LYS A 121 25.22 -4.01 -9.09
N VAL A 122 24.60 -4.60 -10.11
CA VAL A 122 24.24 -6.02 -10.12
C VAL A 122 25.34 -6.80 -10.83
N LEU A 123 26.04 -7.65 -10.10
CA LEU A 123 27.08 -8.54 -10.62
C LEU A 123 26.44 -9.78 -11.22
N GLY A 124 27.01 -10.31 -12.30
CA GLY A 124 26.59 -11.59 -12.90
C GLY A 124 26.75 -12.77 -11.94
N PRO A 125 26.20 -13.94 -12.29
CA PRO A 125 26.34 -15.14 -11.47
C PRO A 125 27.80 -15.60 -11.43
N ASP A 126 28.22 -16.14 -10.29
CA ASP A 126 29.55 -16.70 -10.07
C ASP A 126 29.41 -17.98 -9.25
N VAL A 127 29.95 -19.11 -9.71
CA VAL A 127 29.79 -20.40 -9.02
C VAL A 127 30.41 -20.41 -7.62
N ASN A 128 31.44 -19.60 -7.39
CA ASN A 128 32.16 -19.52 -6.13
C ASN A 128 31.50 -18.55 -5.14
N GLU A 129 30.84 -17.49 -5.63
CA GLU A 129 30.25 -16.45 -4.77
C GLU A 129 28.72 -16.44 -4.73
N SER A 130 28.04 -16.75 -5.83
CA SER A 130 26.58 -16.69 -5.90
C SER A 130 25.95 -17.71 -4.96
N ARG A 131 24.88 -17.28 -4.30
CA ARG A 131 23.96 -18.16 -3.58
C ARG A 131 22.75 -18.46 -4.47
N GLU A 132 21.76 -19.12 -3.89
CA GLU A 132 20.54 -19.51 -4.61
C GLU A 132 19.78 -18.29 -5.17
N MET A 133 19.55 -17.30 -4.31
CA MET A 133 18.81 -16.07 -4.59
C MET A 133 19.75 -14.87 -4.81
N PHE A 134 19.21 -13.74 -5.26
CA PHE A 134 20.01 -12.50 -5.35
C PHE A 134 20.48 -12.10 -3.96
N THR A 135 21.78 -11.87 -3.82
CA THR A 135 22.42 -11.72 -2.52
C THR A 135 23.12 -10.36 -2.42
N PRO A 136 22.87 -9.57 -1.37
CA PRO A 136 23.64 -8.35 -1.14
C PRO A 136 25.09 -8.69 -0.79
N VAL A 137 26.05 -8.10 -1.50
CA VAL A 137 27.48 -8.25 -1.28
C VAL A 137 28.08 -6.85 -1.14
N ALA A 138 28.24 -6.40 0.10
CA ALA A 138 28.64 -5.03 0.44
C ALA A 138 27.76 -3.97 -0.25
N ASP A 139 28.32 -3.23 -1.20
CA ASP A 139 27.68 -2.17 -1.97
C ASP A 139 27.03 -2.66 -3.28
N LYS A 140 26.99 -3.97 -3.50
CA LYS A 140 26.59 -4.61 -4.76
C LYS A 140 25.57 -5.72 -4.53
N ILE A 141 24.98 -6.20 -5.62
CA ILE A 141 24.06 -7.33 -5.60
C ILE A 141 24.63 -8.43 -6.48
N ARG A 142 24.79 -9.64 -5.96
CA ARG A 142 25.22 -10.81 -6.72
C ARG A 142 24.01 -11.56 -7.26
N PHE A 143 24.02 -11.89 -8.55
CA PHE A 143 22.97 -12.66 -9.19
C PHE A 143 22.83 -14.06 -8.55
N GLY A 144 21.60 -14.49 -8.30
CA GLY A 144 21.31 -15.82 -7.73
C GLY A 144 21.42 -16.93 -8.77
N LEU A 145 22.03 -18.06 -8.42
CA LEU A 145 22.20 -19.21 -9.31
C LEU A 145 20.86 -19.77 -9.81
N ALA A 146 19.80 -19.70 -8.99
CA ALA A 146 18.47 -20.18 -9.38
C ALA A 146 17.84 -19.34 -10.51
N GLY A 147 18.28 -18.08 -10.68
CA GLY A 147 17.84 -17.19 -11.75
C GLY A 147 18.50 -17.49 -13.11
N VAL A 148 19.52 -18.36 -13.15
CA VAL A 148 20.15 -18.78 -14.39
C VAL A 148 19.22 -19.74 -15.12
N LYS A 149 18.89 -19.41 -16.38
CA LYS A 149 17.98 -20.21 -17.21
C LYS A 149 18.47 -21.67 -17.28
N GLY A 150 17.62 -22.59 -16.84
CA GLY A 150 17.90 -24.04 -16.86
C GLY A 150 18.57 -24.60 -15.61
N VAL A 151 18.97 -23.77 -14.64
CA VAL A 151 19.51 -24.26 -13.34
C VAL A 151 18.36 -24.58 -12.39
N GLY A 152 17.51 -23.59 -12.09
CA GLY A 152 16.44 -23.74 -11.12
C GLY A 152 16.94 -23.89 -9.68
N GLU A 153 16.00 -23.89 -8.74
CA GLU A 153 16.29 -23.82 -7.30
C GLU A 153 17.08 -25.05 -6.79
N LEU A 154 16.62 -26.25 -7.11
CA LEU A 154 17.23 -27.50 -6.62
C LEU A 154 18.68 -27.67 -7.07
N ALA A 155 19.00 -27.31 -8.32
CA ALA A 155 20.38 -27.40 -8.80
C ALA A 155 21.26 -26.34 -8.13
N ALA A 156 20.76 -25.11 -7.97
CA ALA A 156 21.46 -24.06 -7.24
C ALA A 156 21.77 -24.46 -5.79
N GLN A 157 20.82 -25.08 -5.09
CA GLN A 157 21.02 -25.60 -3.73
C GLN A 157 22.10 -26.69 -3.69
N LYS A 158 22.09 -27.64 -4.63
CA LYS A 158 23.12 -28.69 -4.72
C LYS A 158 24.52 -28.12 -4.99
N ILE A 159 24.62 -27.14 -5.89
CA ILE A 159 25.90 -26.46 -6.17
C ILE A 159 26.42 -25.78 -4.90
N ASN A 160 25.57 -25.04 -4.19
CA ASN A 160 25.94 -24.38 -2.95
C ASN A 160 26.36 -25.38 -1.88
N ALA A 161 25.61 -26.48 -1.71
CA ALA A 161 25.91 -27.50 -0.71
C ALA A 161 27.24 -28.21 -0.97
N GLU A 162 27.54 -28.53 -2.24
CA GLU A 162 28.82 -29.15 -2.60
C GLU A 162 29.98 -28.18 -2.35
N ARG A 163 29.86 -26.92 -2.77
CA ARG A 163 30.87 -25.87 -2.52
C ARG A 163 31.12 -25.67 -1.02
N ASP A 164 30.06 -25.58 -0.22
CA ASP A 164 30.20 -25.37 1.23
C ASP A 164 30.83 -26.61 1.92
N ALA A 165 30.68 -27.80 1.34
CA ALA A 165 31.24 -29.04 1.88
C ALA A 165 32.69 -29.31 1.45
N LYS A 166 33.07 -28.98 0.20
CA LYS A 166 34.34 -29.43 -0.40
C LYS A 166 35.22 -28.34 -1.03
N GLY A 167 34.75 -27.09 -1.09
CA GLY A 167 35.45 -25.99 -1.78
C GLY A 167 35.30 -26.07 -3.28
#